data_AF-A0A5D2GZ64-F1
#
_entry.id   AF-A0A5D2GZ64-F1
#
_cell.length_a   1.000
_cell.length_b   1.000
_cell.length_c   1.000
_cell.angle_alpha   90.00
_cell.angle_beta   90.00
_cell.angle_gamma   90.00
#
_symmetry.space_group_name_H-M   'P 1'
#
loop_
_entity.id
_entity.type
_entity.pdbx_description
1 polymer ?
#
loop_
_entity_poly.entity_id
_entity_poly.type
_entity_poly.pdbx_seq_one_letter_code
_entity_poly.pdbx_strand_id
1 'polypeptide(L)'
;MKEESVSTISGSKTIIEGSGRAIILLPRGTKIEIINALYSPKSQRNLLSFKDIRQNGYHIETLNEGNCEFLQITSIAQGNKQIVEKLPAFFTGLYYIKISSIETHAIVN
;
A
#
# COMPACT_ATOMS: atom_id res chain seq x y z
N MET A 1 -21.23 -6.61 17.20
CA MET A 1 -19.77 -6.57 16.99
C MET A 1 -19.45 -7.56 15.89
N LYS A 2 -18.83 -7.14 14.78
CA LYS A 2 -18.58 -8.02 13.64
C LYS A 2 -17.07 -8.20 13.53
N GLU A 3 -16.57 -9.39 13.83
CA GLU A 3 -15.18 -9.74 13.55
C GLU A 3 -14.98 -9.62 12.03
N GLU A 4 -14.01 -8.80 11.62
CA GLU A 4 -13.65 -8.69 10.21
C GLU A 4 -12.71 -9.85 9.89
N SER A 5 -13.21 -10.85 9.16
CA SER A 5 -12.39 -11.97 8.68
C SER A 5 -11.87 -11.69 7.28
N VAL A 6 -10.60 -12.00 7.03
CA VAL A 6 -10.04 -12.00 5.67
C VAL A 6 -9.98 -13.42 5.15
N SER A 7 -10.56 -13.66 3.98
CA SER A 7 -10.44 -14.93 3.27
C SER A 7 -9.12 -15.00 2.51
N THR A 8 -8.35 -16.04 2.75
CA THR A 8 -7.11 -16.36 2.03
C THR A 8 -7.27 -17.69 1.31
N ILE A 9 -6.33 -18.06 0.45
CA ILE A 9 -6.32 -19.39 -0.19
C ILE A 9 -6.25 -20.54 0.83
N SER A 10 -5.78 -20.26 2.06
CA SER A 10 -5.74 -21.23 3.17
C SER A 10 -7.03 -21.27 4.00
N GLY A 11 -8.06 -20.51 3.60
CA GLY A 11 -9.28 -20.31 4.35
C GLY A 11 -9.38 -18.92 5.00
N SER A 12 -10.52 -18.69 5.65
CA SER A 12 -10.78 -17.46 6.40
C SER A 12 -9.97 -17.43 7.70
N LYS A 13 -9.31 -16.31 7.97
CA LYS A 13 -8.61 -16.06 9.23
C LYS A 13 -9.08 -14.76 9.87
N THR A 14 -9.28 -14.80 11.18
CA THR A 14 -9.55 -13.63 12.04
C THR A 14 -8.22 -13.01 12.47
N ILE A 15 -7.56 -12.34 11.53
CA ILE A 15 -6.29 -11.61 11.79
C ILE A 15 -6.49 -10.11 11.97
N ILE A 16 -7.70 -9.60 11.72
CA ILE A 16 -8.02 -8.18 11.80
C ILE A 16 -8.55 -7.87 13.20
N GLU A 17 -7.88 -6.94 13.88
CA GLU A 17 -8.19 -6.49 15.25
C GLU A 17 -8.88 -5.12 15.26
N GLY A 18 -8.99 -4.46 14.11
CA GLY A 18 -9.70 -3.20 13.97
C GLY A 18 -9.71 -2.71 12.53
N SER A 19 -10.46 -1.66 12.27
CA SER A 19 -10.45 -0.96 10.98
C SER A 19 -10.61 0.54 11.16
N GLY A 20 -10.21 1.31 10.16
CA GLY A 20 -10.34 2.76 10.18
C GLY A 20 -9.52 3.45 9.11
N ARG A 21 -9.47 4.78 9.18
CA ARG A 21 -8.64 5.57 8.26
C ARG A 21 -7.16 5.44 8.64
N ALA A 22 -6.32 5.33 7.61
CA ALA A 22 -4.88 5.39 7.76
C ALA A 22 -4.27 6.29 6.69
N ILE A 23 -3.23 7.02 7.06
CA ILE A 23 -2.38 7.75 6.12
C ILE A 23 -0.99 7.13 6.22
N ILE A 24 -0.49 6.63 5.10
CA ILE A 24 0.89 6.14 4.99
C ILE A 24 1.74 7.17 4.26
N LEU A 25 2.94 7.41 4.77
CA LEU A 25 3.95 8.25 4.12
C LEU A 25 5.04 7.35 3.54
N LEU A 26 5.25 7.43 2.24
CA LEU A 26 6.31 6.69 1.55
C LEU A 26 7.65 7.47 1.60
N PRO A 27 8.80 6.83 1.27
CA PRO A 27 10.14 7.40 1.42
C PRO A 27 10.35 8.77 0.78
N ARG A 28 9.73 9.06 -0.36
CA ARG A 28 9.88 10.36 -1.05
C ARG A 28 8.81 11.38 -0.64
N GLY A 29 8.10 11.11 0.46
CA GLY A 29 7.07 12.00 0.99
C GLY A 29 5.70 11.82 0.34
N THR A 30 5.52 10.79 -0.47
CA THR A 30 4.22 10.49 -1.09
C THR A 30 3.24 10.03 -0.03
N LYS A 31 2.13 10.77 0.13
CA LYS A 31 1.08 10.46 1.09
C LYS A 31 0.00 9.63 0.41
N ILE A 32 -0.41 8.53 1.05
CA ILE A 32 -1.55 7.72 0.58
C ILE A 32 -2.56 7.62 1.72
N GLU A 33 -3.73 8.22 1.51
CA GLU A 33 -4.89 8.08 2.39
C GLU A 33 -5.65 6.80 2.05
N ILE A 34 -5.90 5.98 3.07
CA ILE A 34 -6.64 4.73 2.99
C ILE A 34 -7.88 4.90 3.87
N ILE A 35 -9.06 4.93 3.24
CA ILE A 35 -10.32 5.23 3.95
C ILE A 35 -10.71 4.08 4.88
N ASN A 36 -10.53 2.83 4.42
CA ASN A 36 -10.92 1.62 5.14
C ASN A 36 -9.72 0.67 5.28
N ALA A 37 -8.71 1.09 6.07
CA ALA A 37 -7.57 0.26 6.39
C ALA A 37 -7.96 -0.79 7.43
N LEU A 38 -7.42 -2.01 7.28
CA LEU A 38 -7.59 -3.10 8.23
C LEU A 38 -6.34 -3.18 9.12
N TYR A 39 -6.54 -3.12 10.44
CA TYR A 39 -5.47 -3.23 11.43
C TYR A 39 -5.23 -4.71 11.76
N SER A 40 -4.04 -5.19 11.41
CA SER A 40 -3.61 -6.58 11.58
C SER A 40 -2.23 -6.61 12.25
N PRO A 41 -2.12 -6.37 13.57
CA PRO A 41 -0.83 -6.19 14.25
C PRO A 41 0.09 -7.40 14.21
N LYS A 42 -0.47 -8.60 14.00
CA LYS A 42 0.28 -9.86 13.84
C LYS A 42 0.95 -10.00 12.46
N SER A 43 0.60 -9.15 11.50
CA SER A 43 1.17 -9.20 10.15
C SER A 43 2.50 -8.45 10.10
N GLN A 44 3.55 -9.12 9.61
CA GLN A 44 4.88 -8.51 9.45
C GLN A 44 4.97 -7.53 8.27
N ARG A 45 4.02 -7.60 7.34
CA ARG A 45 3.99 -6.79 6.13
C ARG A 45 2.57 -6.29 5.90
N ASN A 46 2.47 -5.08 5.35
CA ASN A 46 1.21 -4.49 4.93
C ASN A 46 0.90 -4.88 3.49
N LEU A 47 -0.38 -5.01 3.16
CA LEU A 47 -0.86 -5.07 1.79
C LEU A 47 -1.50 -3.72 1.45
N LEU A 48 -1.08 -3.13 0.34
CA LEU A 48 -1.64 -1.89 -0.18
C LEU A 48 -2.44 -2.21 -1.43
N SER A 49 -3.72 -1.86 -1.46
CA SER A 49 -4.54 -2.13 -2.63
C SER A 49 -4.23 -1.11 -3.74
N PHE A 50 -4.27 -1.57 -4.99
CA PHE A 50 -4.19 -0.66 -6.14
C PHE A 50 -5.31 0.39 -6.14
N LYS A 51 -6.48 0.03 -5.61
CA LYS A 51 -7.62 0.95 -5.48
C LYS A 51 -7.27 2.16 -4.62
N ASP A 52 -6.62 1.96 -3.48
CA ASP A 52 -6.24 3.06 -2.58
C ASP A 52 -5.21 3.98 -3.27
N ILE A 53 -4.25 3.41 -4.00
CA ILE A 53 -3.27 4.19 -4.78
C ILE A 53 -3.98 5.07 -5.82
N ARG A 54 -4.94 4.50 -6.58
CA ARG A 54 -5.71 5.23 -7.60
C ARG A 54 -6.60 6.32 -7.01
N GLN A 55 -7.21 6.07 -5.85
CA GLN A 55 -8.04 7.06 -5.15
C GLN A 55 -7.24 8.29 -4.71
N ASN A 56 -5.93 8.14 -4.48
CA ASN A 56 -5.02 9.24 -4.19
C ASN A 56 -4.48 9.95 -5.45
N GLY A 57 -5.02 9.65 -6.64
CA GLY A 57 -4.61 10.27 -7.90
C GLY A 57 -3.30 9.72 -8.48
N TYR A 58 -2.74 8.67 -7.89
CA TYR A 58 -1.50 8.05 -8.37
C TYR A 58 -1.77 6.90 -9.33
N HIS A 59 -0.87 6.68 -10.28
CA HIS A 59 -0.84 5.52 -11.17
C HIS A 59 0.35 4.63 -10.84
N ILE A 60 0.27 3.35 -11.19
CA ILE A 60 1.41 2.45 -11.10
C ILE A 60 1.73 1.84 -12.46
N GLU A 61 3.00 1.64 -12.73
CA GLU A 61 3.49 0.93 -13.91
C GLU A 61 4.79 0.21 -13.57
N THR A 62 5.06 -0.90 -14.25
CA THR A 62 6.36 -1.57 -14.14
C THR A 62 7.33 -0.96 -15.15
N LEU A 63 8.60 -0.89 -14.78
CA LEU A 63 9.67 -0.53 -15.70
C LEU A 63 10.90 -1.38 -15.45
N ASN A 64 11.75 -1.43 -16.47
CA ASN A 64 13.08 -2.00 -16.37
C ASN A 64 14.12 -0.88 -16.53
N GLU A 65 15.03 -0.80 -15.57
CA GLU A 65 16.22 0.04 -15.66
C GLU A 65 17.45 -0.86 -15.59
N GLY A 66 18.14 -1.00 -16.73
CA GLY A 66 19.15 -2.04 -16.90
C GLY A 66 18.53 -3.43 -16.72
N ASN A 67 19.10 -4.22 -15.81
CA ASN A 67 18.61 -5.56 -15.47
C ASN A 67 17.73 -5.59 -14.22
N CYS A 68 17.31 -4.43 -13.71
CA CYS A 68 16.50 -4.31 -12.51
C CYS A 68 15.08 -3.87 -12.86
N GLU A 69 14.10 -4.66 -12.43
CA GLU A 69 12.69 -4.31 -12.54
C GLU A 69 12.24 -3.46 -11.33
N PHE A 70 11.36 -2.49 -11.59
CA PHE A 70 10.77 -1.63 -10.59
C PHE A 70 9.27 -1.49 -10.81
N LEU A 71 8.54 -1.24 -9.74
CA LEU A 71 7.20 -0.67 -9.78
C LEU A 71 7.31 0.84 -9.50
N GLN A 72 6.92 1.65 -10.47
CA GLN A 72 6.85 3.10 -10.32
C GLN A 72 5.47 3.51 -9.87
N ILE A 73 5.41 4.48 -8.94
CA ILE A 73 4.21 5.23 -8.64
C ILE A 73 4.38 6.61 -9.27
N THR A 74 3.39 7.02 -10.05
CA THR A 74 3.41 8.28 -10.79
C THR A 74 2.20 9.13 -10.46
N SER A 75 2.34 10.44 -10.59
CA SER A 75 1.24 11.40 -10.57
C SER A 75 1.22 12.17 -11.89
N ILE A 76 0.09 12.77 -12.23
CA ILE A 76 -0.02 13.69 -13.36
C ILE A 76 -0.14 15.10 -12.81
N ALA A 77 0.88 15.92 -13.04
CA ALA A 77 0.90 17.32 -12.66
C ALA A 77 0.98 18.19 -13.92
N GLN A 78 0.01 19.08 -14.12
CA GLN A 78 -0.07 19.98 -15.29
C GLN A 78 0.01 19.22 -16.63
N GLY A 79 -0.61 18.04 -16.71
CA GLY A 79 -0.59 17.18 -17.90
C GLY A 79 0.69 16.33 -18.07
N ASN A 80 1.71 16.53 -17.24
CA ASN A 80 2.96 15.79 -17.29
C ASN A 80 3.02 14.70 -16.23
N LYS A 81 3.45 13.51 -16.65
CA LYS A 81 3.72 12.39 -15.75
C LYS A 81 4.97 12.67 -14.92
N GLN A 82 4.86 12.52 -13.60
CA GLN A 82 5.97 12.65 -12.66
C GLN A 82 6.08 11.40 -11.80
N ILE A 83 7.30 10.90 -11.64
CA ILE A 83 7.59 9.76 -10.75
C ILE A 83 7.66 10.26 -9.31
N VAL A 84 6.75 9.77 -8.47
CA VAL A 84 6.68 10.15 -7.05
C VAL A 84 7.33 9.09 -6.16
N GLU A 85 7.22 7.81 -6.51
CA GLU A 85 7.92 6.70 -5.84
C GLU A 85 8.43 5.67 -6.83
N LYS A 86 9.41 4.89 -6.39
CA LYS A 86 9.97 3.79 -7.16
C LYS A 86 10.35 2.64 -6.23
N LEU A 87 9.75 1.48 -6.47
CA LEU A 87 9.84 0.29 -5.64
C LEU A 87 10.65 -0.77 -6.38
N PRO A 88 11.75 -1.29 -5.82
CA PRO A 88 12.48 -2.39 -6.44
C PRO A 88 11.66 -3.68 -6.39
N ALA A 89 11.80 -4.50 -7.43
CA ALA A 89 11.31 -5.87 -7.45
C ALA A 89 12.25 -6.80 -6.68
N PHE A 90 11.69 -7.76 -5.94
CA PHE A 90 12.40 -8.98 -5.59
C PHE A 90 12.46 -9.93 -6.79
N PHE A 91 13.39 -10.89 -6.74
CA PHE A 91 13.46 -11.98 -7.72
C PHE A 91 12.17 -12.81 -7.82
N THR A 92 11.30 -12.73 -6.80
CA THR A 92 9.98 -13.37 -6.76
C THR A 92 8.88 -12.58 -7.48
N GLY A 93 9.19 -11.42 -8.06
CA GLY A 93 8.20 -10.50 -8.64
C GLY A 93 7.40 -9.70 -7.60
N LEU A 94 7.80 -9.74 -6.33
CA LEU A 94 7.19 -8.91 -5.29
C LEU A 94 7.87 -7.54 -5.23
N TYR A 95 7.10 -6.48 -5.41
CA TYR A 95 7.55 -5.12 -5.18
C TYR A 95 7.37 -4.74 -3.72
N TYR A 96 8.32 -4.01 -3.15
CA TYR A 96 8.24 -3.60 -1.74
C TYR A 96 8.76 -2.19 -1.54
N ILE A 97 8.30 -1.58 -0.45
CA ILE A 97 8.77 -0.27 0.00
C ILE A 97 8.73 -0.23 1.52
N LYS A 98 9.66 0.50 2.12
CA LYS A 98 9.62 0.81 3.55
C LYS A 98 8.75 2.05 3.75
N ILE A 99 7.73 1.93 4.58
CA ILE A 99 6.91 3.09 4.96
C ILE A 99 7.73 3.98 5.90
N SER A 100 7.72 5.29 5.65
CA SER A 100 8.41 6.29 6.49
C SER A 100 7.69 6.53 7.81
N SER A 101 6.37 6.75 7.73
CA SER A 101 5.51 6.91 8.90
C SER A 101 4.09 6.50 8.57
N ILE A 102 3.33 6.18 9.62
CA ILE A 102 1.92 5.82 9.53
C ILE A 102 1.18 6.66 10.56
N GLU A 103 0.11 7.31 10.14
CA GLU A 103 -0.89 7.91 11.02
C GLU A 103 -2.18 7.10 10.89
N THR A 104 -2.76 6.66 12.01
CA THR A 104 -4.00 5.87 12.00
C THR A 104 -5.03 6.43 12.97
N HIS A 105 -6.29 6.35 12.55
CA HIS A 105 -7.45 6.57 13.39
C HIS A 105 -8.28 5.27 13.42
N ALA A 106 -7.62 4.17 13.74
CA ALA A 106 -8.26 2.86 13.81
C ALA A 106 -9.00 2.71 15.15
N ILE A 107 -10.22 2.17 15.09
CA ILE A 107 -10.92 1.71 16.28
C ILE A 107 -10.49 0.26 16.50
N VAL A 108 -9.80 0.01 17.61
CA VAL A 108 -9.39 -1.35 18.01
C VAL A 108 -10.55 -1.98 18.78
N ASN A 109 -10.93 -3.21 18.39
CA ASN A 109 -12.02 -3.96 19.02
C ASN A 109 -11.57 -4.70 20.28
#